data_AF-A0A4P7CWX3-F1
#
_entry.id   AF-A0A4P7CWX3-F1
#
_cell.length_a   1.000
_cell.length_b   1.000
_cell.length_c   1.000
_cell.angle_alpha   90.00
_cell.angle_beta   90.00
_cell.angle_gamma   90.00
#
_symmetry.space_group_name_H-M   'P 1'
#
loop_
_entity.id
_entity.type
_entity.pdbx_description
1 polymer ?
#
loop_
_entity_poly.entity_id
_entity_poly.type
_entity_poly.pdbx_seq_one_letter_code
_entity_poly.pdbx_strand_id
1 'polypeptide(L)'
;MDSHLHLNSDHLKDYVIKDFSTGYGNNDVVHFMFFAQCRSGNFVQVGDDFFTTVKPDVVDKTTGWLKFRVTRDCYSESIGDTQERSYTIVFGPKKKKYGPPDSNPKLTHYCSDAELALPANSTNAPK
;
A
#
# COMPACT_ATOMS: atom_id res chain seq x y z
N MET A 1 9.58 9.73 9.13
CA MET A 1 9.76 8.79 8.00
C MET A 1 11.22 8.44 7.93
N ASP A 2 11.53 7.16 7.84
CA ASP A 2 12.91 6.67 7.82
C ASP A 2 13.53 6.94 6.44
N SER A 3 14.52 7.83 6.38
CA SER A 3 15.23 8.22 5.16
C SER A 3 16.21 7.14 4.64
N HIS A 4 16.21 5.96 5.25
CA HIS A 4 17.08 4.83 4.93
C HIS A 4 16.35 3.64 4.28
N LEU A 5 15.09 3.82 3.88
CA LEU A 5 14.32 2.75 3.23
C LEU A 5 14.83 2.54 1.79
N HIS A 6 15.37 1.36 1.53
CA HIS A 6 15.67 0.89 0.18
C HIS A 6 14.50 0.03 -0.33
N LEU A 7 13.90 0.41 -1.45
CA LEU A 7 12.82 -0.34 -2.09
C LEU A 7 13.35 -1.58 -2.81
N ASN A 8 14.63 -1.59 -3.17
CA ASN A 8 15.29 -2.72 -3.80
C ASN A 8 16.74 -2.91 -3.27
N SER A 9 17.44 -3.92 -3.79
CA SER A 9 18.81 -4.26 -3.36
C SER A 9 19.94 -3.53 -4.12
N ASP A 10 19.69 -2.39 -4.78
CA ASP A 10 20.72 -1.69 -5.56
C ASP A 10 21.56 -0.69 -4.75
N HIS A 11 21.23 -0.52 -3.45
CA HIS A 11 21.87 0.39 -2.50
C HIS A 11 21.77 1.88 -2.86
N LEU A 12 20.93 2.25 -3.82
CA LEU A 12 20.58 3.63 -4.11
C LEU A 12 19.50 4.11 -3.15
N LYS A 13 19.38 5.43 -2.98
CA LYS A 13 18.38 6.00 -2.07
C LYS A 13 17.01 5.97 -2.73
N ASP A 14 16.02 5.45 -2.03
CA ASP A 14 14.64 5.47 -2.49
C ASP A 14 13.76 6.30 -1.55
N TYR A 15 12.56 6.65 -2.00
CA TYR A 15 11.62 7.44 -1.23
C TYR A 15 10.23 6.82 -1.21
N VAL A 16 9.62 6.87 -0.04
CA VAL A 16 8.17 6.71 0.14
C VAL A 16 7.65 8.02 0.66
N ILE A 17 6.87 8.71 -0.16
CA ILE A 17 6.27 10.01 0.17
C ILE A 17 4.86 9.75 0.68
N LYS A 18 4.55 10.33 1.84
CA LYS A 18 3.22 10.39 2.42
C LYS A 18 2.64 11.76 2.12
N ASP A 19 1.62 11.83 1.29
CA ASP A 19 0.86 13.04 1.04
C ASP A 19 -0.54 12.91 1.68
N PHE A 20 -0.95 13.93 2.43
CA PHE A 20 -2.26 13.93 3.03
C PHE A 20 -3.26 14.40 1.98
N SER A 21 -4.02 13.44 1.44
CA SER A 21 -4.98 13.72 0.38
C SER A 21 -6.30 14.25 0.90
N THR A 22 -7.01 13.51 1.75
CA THR A 22 -8.38 13.85 2.18
C THR A 22 -8.80 13.00 3.38
N GLY A 23 -9.89 13.38 4.06
CA GLY A 23 -10.62 12.47 4.93
C GLY A 23 -11.73 11.73 4.17
N TYR A 24 -12.04 10.50 4.57
CA TYR A 24 -13.28 9.80 4.21
C TYR A 24 -14.00 9.41 5.51
N GLY A 25 -15.03 10.17 5.87
CA GLY A 25 -15.64 10.11 7.21
C GLY A 25 -14.66 10.61 8.28
N ASN A 26 -14.41 9.78 9.31
CA ASN A 26 -13.46 10.08 10.40
C ASN A 26 -12.04 9.55 10.14
N ASN A 27 -11.75 9.00 8.95
CA ASN A 27 -10.48 8.36 8.64
C ASN A 27 -9.66 9.18 7.65
N ASP A 28 -8.36 9.30 7.94
CA ASP A 28 -7.39 9.92 7.06
C ASP A 28 -7.09 8.99 5.87
N VAL A 29 -7.51 9.39 4.67
CA VAL A 29 -7.10 8.73 3.43
C VAL A 29 -5.78 9.35 3.00
N VAL A 30 -4.73 8.55 3.10
CA VAL A 30 -3.37 9.00 2.84
C VAL A 30 -2.90 8.48 1.50
N HIS A 31 -2.37 9.38 0.68
CA HIS A 31 -1.75 9.06 -0.59
C HIS A 31 -0.29 8.68 -0.37
N PHE A 32 0.11 7.51 -0.85
CA PHE A 32 1.48 7.03 -0.79
C PHE A 32 2.07 6.90 -2.18
N MET A 33 3.19 7.59 -2.40
CA MET A 33 3.96 7.52 -3.64
C MET A 33 5.33 6.92 -3.39
N PHE A 34 5.75 5.98 -4.24
CA PHE A 34 7.00 5.24 -4.10
C PHE A 34 7.92 5.61 -5.26
N PHE A 35 9.13 6.06 -4.97
CA PHE A 35 10.12 6.49 -5.95
C PHE A 35 11.42 5.71 -5.78
N ALA A 36 11.88 5.09 -6.87
CA ALA A 36 13.16 4.39 -6.89
C ALA A 36 14.20 5.22 -7.65
N GLN A 37 15.42 5.31 -7.11
CA GLN A 37 16.52 6.01 -7.79
C GLN A 37 17.15 5.15 -8.88
N CYS A 38 17.33 5.74 -10.06
CA CYS A 38 18.11 5.16 -11.15
C CYS A 38 19.59 5.50 -11.00
N ARG A 39 20.47 4.69 -11.62
CA ARG A 39 21.93 4.96 -11.65
C ARG A 39 22.29 6.34 -12.24
N SER A 40 21.43 6.92 -13.07
CA SER A 40 21.61 8.27 -13.61
C SER A 40 21.35 9.38 -12.58
N GLY A 41 20.89 9.05 -11.37
CA GLY A 41 20.47 10.00 -10.34
C GLY A 41 19.00 10.40 -10.40
N ASN A 42 18.30 10.11 -11.50
CA ASN A 42 16.86 10.39 -11.65
C ASN A 42 16.00 9.43 -10.83
N PHE A 43 14.80 9.86 -10.46
CA PHE A 43 13.82 9.03 -9.75
C PHE A 43 12.69 8.58 -10.68
N VAL A 44 12.22 7.36 -10.50
CA VAL A 44 11.06 6.82 -11.21
C VAL A 44 9.99 6.46 -10.20
N GLN A 45 8.77 6.94 -10.43
CA GLN A 45 7.62 6.53 -9.63
C GLN A 45 7.29 5.07 -9.92
N VAL A 46 7.35 4.24 -8.89
CA VAL A 46 7.11 2.79 -8.95
C VAL A 46 5.88 2.39 -8.15
N GLY A 47 5.20 3.31 -7.49
CA GLY A 47 3.97 3.05 -6.76
C GLY A 47 3.20 4.35 -6.53
N ASP A 48 1.88 4.24 -6.58
CA ASP A 48 0.94 5.35 -6.45
C ASP A 48 -0.40 4.74 -6.02
N ASP A 49 -0.75 4.87 -4.74
CA ASP A 49 -1.98 4.31 -4.21
C ASP A 49 -2.36 4.96 -2.86
N PHE A 50 -3.59 4.72 -2.42
CA PHE A 50 -4.11 5.17 -1.14
C PHE A 50 -4.08 4.03 -0.12
N PHE A 51 -3.56 4.34 1.07
CA PHE A 51 -3.50 3.42 2.21
C PHE A 51 -3.69 4.21 3.50
N THR A 52 -4.09 3.54 4.58
CA THR A 52 -4.08 4.13 5.93
C THR A 52 -2.68 4.06 6.52
N THR A 53 -2.04 2.89 6.39
CA THR A 53 -0.65 2.65 6.81
C THR A 53 0.13 1.86 5.77
N VAL A 54 1.43 2.13 5.70
CA VAL A 54 2.42 1.39 4.90
C VAL A 54 3.57 1.02 5.81
N LYS A 55 3.88 -0.27 5.91
CA LYS A 55 4.99 -0.79 6.71
C LYS A 55 5.87 -1.70 5.85
N PRO A 56 7.21 -1.52 5.90
CA PRO A 56 8.12 -2.43 5.23
C PRO A 56 7.95 -3.85 5.79
N ASP A 57 8.03 -4.85 4.92
CA ASP A 57 8.01 -6.27 5.30
C ASP A 57 9.35 -6.91 4.93
N VAL A 58 9.33 -7.99 4.15
CA VAL A 58 10.52 -8.70 3.69
C VAL A 58 10.84 -8.37 2.23
N VAL A 59 12.13 -8.42 1.87
CA VAL A 59 12.54 -8.38 0.46
C VAL A 59 12.09 -9.66 -0.24
N ASP A 60 11.40 -9.52 -1.36
CA ASP A 60 11.06 -10.64 -2.23
C ASP A 60 12.32 -11.16 -2.91
N LYS A 61 12.68 -12.42 -2.63
CA LYS A 61 13.88 -13.05 -3.21
C LYS A 61 13.83 -13.19 -4.73
N THR A 62 12.63 -13.19 -5.32
CA THR A 62 12.43 -13.36 -6.76
C THR A 62 12.67 -12.06 -7.51
N THR A 63 12.25 -10.94 -6.93
CA THR A 63 12.35 -9.63 -7.60
C THR A 63 13.51 -8.80 -7.09
N GLY A 64 13.97 -9.03 -5.85
CA GLY A 64 14.92 -8.18 -5.15
C GLY A 64 14.29 -6.88 -4.63
N TRP A 65 12.95 -6.78 -4.62
CA TRP A 65 12.22 -5.61 -4.14
C TRP A 65 11.54 -5.88 -2.81
N LEU A 66 11.48 -4.86 -1.97
CA LEU A 66 10.81 -4.87 -0.69
C LEU A 66 9.29 -5.05 -0.86
N LYS A 67 8.70 -5.99 -0.12
CA LYS A 67 7.25 -6.09 0.05
C LYS A 67 6.79 -5.10 1.12
N PHE A 68 5.56 -4.63 0.98
CA PHE A 68 4.92 -3.81 2.01
C PHE A 68 3.68 -4.51 2.54
N ARG A 69 3.53 -4.45 3.87
CA ARG A 69 2.23 -4.63 4.50
C ARG A 69 1.55 -3.28 4.54
N VAL A 70 0.35 -3.22 4.01
CA VAL A 70 -0.45 -2.00 3.92
C VAL A 70 -1.80 -2.22 4.57
N THR A 71 -2.44 -1.14 4.98
CA THR A 71 -3.81 -1.18 5.50
C THR A 71 -4.70 -0.22 4.74
N ARG A 72 -5.99 -0.52 4.68
CA ARG A 72 -7.03 0.36 4.18
C ARG A 72 -8.23 0.32 5.12
N ASP A 73 -8.83 1.48 5.33
CA ASP A 73 -9.92 1.68 6.29
C ASP A 73 -11.14 2.11 5.50
N CYS A 74 -12.09 1.19 5.34
CA CYS A 74 -13.23 1.39 4.47
C CYS A 74 -14.53 1.41 5.27
N TYR A 75 -15.30 2.50 5.15
CA TYR A 75 -16.64 2.55 5.73
C TYR A 75 -17.58 1.60 5.00
N SER A 76 -18.27 0.74 5.75
CA SER A 76 -19.24 -0.22 5.24
C SER A 76 -20.62 0.08 5.81
N GLU A 77 -21.55 0.45 4.93
CA GLU A 77 -22.95 0.70 5.31
C GLU A 77 -23.62 -0.54 5.92
N SER A 78 -23.19 -1.75 5.53
CA SER A 78 -23.77 -3.00 6.03
C SER A 78 -23.52 -3.23 7.53
N ILE A 79 -22.45 -2.66 8.07
CA ILE A 79 -22.12 -2.71 9.51
C ILE A 79 -22.23 -1.34 10.18
N GLY A 80 -22.48 -0.27 9.41
CA GLY A 80 -22.57 1.11 9.90
C GLY A 80 -21.25 1.66 10.48
N ASP A 81 -20.11 1.08 10.09
CA ASP A 81 -18.80 1.39 10.68
C ASP A 81 -17.64 1.19 9.69
N THR A 82 -16.45 1.65 10.07
CA THR A 82 -15.18 1.49 9.35
C THR A 82 -14.59 0.10 9.59
N GLN A 83 -14.11 -0.49 8.51
CA GLN A 83 -13.42 -1.76 8.54
C GLN A 83 -11.98 -1.58 8.08
N GLU A 84 -11.04 -1.78 9.00
CA GLU A 84 -9.62 -1.89 8.67
C GLU A 84 -9.33 -3.27 8.05
N ARG A 85 -8.56 -3.26 6.97
CA ARG A 85 -8.05 -4.46 6.31
C ARG A 85 -6.56 -4.35 6.07
N SER A 86 -5.86 -5.46 6.26
CA SER A 86 -4.42 -5.58 6.00
C SER A 86 -4.18 -6.37 4.73
N TYR A 87 -3.23 -5.89 3.91
CA TYR A 87 -2.87 -6.48 2.63
C TYR A 87 -1.36 -6.48 2.44
N THR A 88 -0.90 -7.23 1.44
CA THR A 88 0.47 -7.15 0.94
C THR A 88 0.49 -6.57 -0.47
N ILE A 89 1.34 -5.57 -0.72
CA ILE A 89 1.67 -5.14 -2.09
C ILE A 89 3.09 -5.60 -2.45
N VAL A 90 3.25 -5.98 -3.73
CA VAL A 90 4.50 -6.52 -4.27
C VAL A 90 4.88 -5.81 -5.56
N PHE A 91 6.17 -5.64 -5.78
CA PHE A 91 6.68 -5.08 -7.04
C PHE A 91 6.51 -6.07 -8.18
N GLY A 92 5.84 -5.66 -9.26
CA GLY A 92 5.66 -6.45 -10.46
C GLY A 92 6.72 -6.12 -11.51
N PRO A 93 7.76 -6.97 -11.73
CA PRO A 93 8.88 -6.64 -12.61
C PRO A 93 8.47 -6.42 -14.08
N LYS A 94 7.41 -7.10 -14.54
CA LYS A 94 6.85 -6.90 -15.90
C LYS A 94 6.23 -5.51 -16.08
N LYS A 95 5.59 -4.98 -15.03
CA LYS A 95 4.94 -3.66 -15.04
C LYS A 95 5.84 -2.54 -14.52
N LYS A 96 6.99 -2.90 -13.92
CA LYS A 96 7.94 -1.99 -13.27
C LYS A 96 7.31 -1.11 -12.20
N LYS A 97 6.34 -1.65 -11.46
CA LYS A 97 5.64 -0.95 -10.37
C LYS A 97 5.03 -1.90 -9.36
N TYR A 98 4.74 -1.42 -8.16
CA TYR A 98 3.91 -2.07 -7.17
C TYR A 98 2.51 -2.34 -7.73
N GLY A 99 2.06 -3.57 -7.50
CA GLY A 99 0.75 -4.04 -7.92
C GLY A 99 -0.34 -3.76 -6.88
N PRO A 100 -1.59 -4.15 -7.20
CA PRO A 100 -2.71 -3.99 -6.28
C PRO A 100 -2.53 -4.86 -5.02
N PRO A 101 -3.26 -4.55 -3.93
CA PRO A 101 -3.33 -5.37 -2.73
C PRO A 101 -3.53 -6.86 -3.02
N ASP A 102 -2.71 -7.70 -2.38
CA ASP A 102 -2.66 -9.16 -2.52
C ASP A 102 -2.56 -9.66 -3.98
N SER A 103 -2.00 -8.82 -4.87
CA SER A 103 -1.96 -9.07 -6.31
C SER A 103 -3.35 -9.27 -6.94
N ASN A 104 -4.42 -8.81 -6.28
CA ASN A 104 -5.79 -8.95 -6.75
C ASN A 104 -6.22 -7.69 -7.53
N PRO A 105 -6.44 -7.79 -8.86
CA PRO A 105 -6.84 -6.64 -9.68
C PRO A 105 -8.14 -5.97 -9.24
N LYS A 106 -9.04 -6.70 -8.57
CA LYS A 106 -10.30 -6.14 -8.05
C LYS A 106 -10.09 -5.16 -6.90
N LEU A 107 -8.92 -5.19 -6.25
CA LEU A 107 -8.57 -4.30 -5.13
C LEU A 107 -7.75 -3.08 -5.59
N THR A 108 -7.68 -2.80 -6.89
CA THR A 108 -6.93 -1.66 -7.43
C THR A 108 -7.44 -0.32 -6.92
N HIS A 109 -8.76 -0.20 -6.72
CA HIS A 109 -9.37 1.04 -6.24
C HIS A 109 -9.60 0.97 -4.73
N TYR A 110 -9.19 2.02 -4.02
CA TYR A 110 -9.38 2.17 -2.58
C TYR A 110 -10.86 2.11 -2.20
N CYS A 111 -11.21 1.19 -1.29
CA CYS A 111 -12.58 1.01 -0.79
C CYS A 111 -13.63 0.75 -1.87
N SER A 112 -13.22 0.03 -2.93
CA SER A 112 -14.14 -0.46 -3.97
C SER A 112 -15.19 -1.44 -3.43
N ASP A 113 -16.27 -1.65 -4.18
CA ASP A 113 -17.30 -2.66 -3.88
C ASP A 113 -16.69 -4.05 -3.64
N ALA A 114 -15.65 -4.41 -4.39
CA ALA A 114 -14.96 -5.68 -4.23
C ALA A 114 -14.23 -5.80 -2.88
N GLU A 115 -13.73 -4.68 -2.36
CA GLU A 115 -13.06 -4.60 -1.07
C GLU A 115 -14.08 -4.64 0.08
N LEU A 116 -15.20 -3.92 -0.08
CA LEU A 116 -16.32 -3.90 0.86
C LEU A 116 -17.07 -5.25 0.92
N ALA A 117 -17.07 -6.01 -0.18
CA ALA A 117 -17.68 -7.34 -0.24
C ALA A 117 -16.83 -8.45 0.41
N LEU A 118 -15.59 -8.17 0.80
CA LEU A 118 -14.78 -9.15 1.53
C LEU A 118 -15.43 -9.42 2.90
N PRO A 119 -15.34 -10.65 3.43
CA PRO A 119 -15.82 -10.92 4.78
C PRO A 119 -15.06 -10.04 5.78
N ALA A 120 -15.76 -9.56 6.81
CA ALA A 120 -15.12 -8.83 7.89
C ALA A 120 -13.98 -9.66 8.47
N ASN A 121 -12.79 -9.07 8.63
CA ASN A 121 -11.72 -9.76 9.35
C ASN A 121 -12.24 -10.05 10.76
N SER A 122 -12.26 -11.33 11.14
CA SER A 122 -12.78 -11.83 12.42
C SER A 122 -11.85 -11.51 13.59
N THR A 123 -11.42 -10.26 13.72
CA THR A 123 -10.57 -9.76 14.79
C THR A 123 -10.92 -8.30 15.04
N ASN A 124 -12.08 -8.08 15.67
CA ASN A 124 -12.32 -7.09 16.72
C ASN A 124 -13.81 -7.10 17.03
N ALA A 125 -14.26 -8.17 17.71
CA ALA A 125 -15.44 -8.04 18.54
C ALA A 125 -15.04 -7.17 19.75
N PRO A 126 -15.72 -6.05 20.02
CA PRO A 126 -15.56 -5.39 21.31
C PRO A 126 -15.97 -6.39 22.41
N LYS A 127 -15.09 -6.56 23.39
CA LYS A 127 -15.42 -7.22 24.64
C LYS A 127 -16.24 -6.29 25.52
#